data_AF-M0DIE2-F1
#
_entry.id   AF-M0DIE2-F1
#
_cell.length_a   1.000
_cell.length_b   1.000
_cell.length_c   1.000
_cell.angle_alpha   90.00
_cell.angle_beta   90.00
_cell.angle_gamma   90.00
#
_symmetry.space_group_name_H-M   'P 1'
#
loop_
_entity.id
_entity.type
_entity.pdbx_description
1 polymer ?
#
loop_
_entity_poly.entity_id
_entity_poly.type
_entity_poly.pdbx_seq_one_letter_code
_entity_poly.pdbx_strand_id
1 'polypeptide(L)' 'MSERTRPGRRTSVTGHCEHCRWEALAASYPEMVEMYHDHLREEHPTAWMRA' A
#
# COMPACT_ATOMS: atom_id res chain seq x y z
N MET A 1 -23.49 -1.19 31.16
CA MET A 1 -23.20 -2.52 30.57
C MET A 1 -22.97 -2.33 29.09
N SER A 2 -21.77 -2.72 28.66
CA SER A 2 -21.39 -3.22 27.33
C SER A 2 -21.48 -2.28 26.11
N GLU A 3 -20.38 -1.56 25.94
CA GLU A 3 -19.61 -1.33 24.70
C GLU A 3 -20.30 -1.71 23.38
N ARG A 4 -20.69 -0.67 22.64
CA ARG A 4 -21.05 -0.76 21.22
C ARG A 4 -19.78 -0.99 20.40
N THR A 5 -19.48 -2.24 20.08
CA THR A 5 -18.46 -2.58 19.07
C THR A 5 -18.84 -1.96 17.74
N ARG A 6 -18.17 -0.85 17.39
CA ARG A 6 -18.22 -0.29 16.03
C ARG A 6 -17.61 -1.32 15.07
N PRO A 7 -18.21 -1.59 13.90
CA PRO A 7 -17.56 -2.43 12.91
C PRO A 7 -16.22 -1.79 12.57
N GLY A 8 -15.13 -2.51 12.82
CA GLY A 8 -13.80 -2.09 12.43
C GLY A 8 -13.85 -1.76 10.94
N ARG A 9 -13.62 -0.49 10.59
CA ARG A 9 -13.47 -0.11 9.20
C ARG A 9 -12.31 -0.94 8.68
N ARG A 10 -12.59 -1.84 7.73
CA ARG A 10 -11.53 -2.44 6.91
C ARG A 10 -11.00 -1.29 6.08
N THR A 11 -9.98 -0.62 6.60
CA THR A 11 -9.33 0.50 5.92
C THR A 11 -8.48 -0.10 4.81
N SER A 12 -9.10 -0.31 3.64
CA SER A 12 -8.35 -0.62 2.43
C SER A 12 -7.38 0.53 2.16
N VAL A 13 -6.11 0.19 1.96
CA VAL A 13 -5.06 1.16 1.65
C VAL A 13 -4.84 1.14 0.15
N THR A 14 -4.95 2.31 -0.47
CA THR A 14 -4.59 2.51 -1.87
C THR A 14 -3.16 3.02 -1.97
N GLY A 15 -2.34 2.35 -2.77
CA GLY A 15 -1.01 2.79 -3.17
C GLY A 15 -1.03 3.28 -4.61
N HIS A 16 -0.30 4.35 -4.89
CA HIS A 16 -0.04 4.82 -6.25
C HIS A 16 1.45 5.09 -6.40
N CYS A 17 1.99 4.81 -7.57
CA CYS A 17 3.36 5.15 -7.89
C CYS A 17 3.45 6.58 -8.39
N GLU A 18 4.46 7.33 -7.96
CA GLU A 18 4.72 8.69 -8.45
C GLU A 18 5.52 8.69 -9.76
N HIS A 19 6.18 7.57 -10.08
CA HIS A 19 7.02 7.43 -11.26
C HIS A 19 6.28 6.83 -12.46
N CYS A 20 5.16 6.14 -12.24
CA CYS A 20 4.31 5.58 -13.29
C CYS A 20 2.84 5.58 -12.87
N ARG A 21 1.93 5.16 -13.76
CA ARG A 21 0.49 5.08 -13.47
C ARG A 21 0.09 3.78 -12.75
N TRP A 22 0.98 3.22 -11.94
CA TRP A 22 0.67 2.02 -11.18
C TRP A 22 -0.18 2.38 -9.96
N GLU A 23 -1.26 1.63 -9.76
CA GLU A 23 -2.21 1.79 -8.67
C GLU A 23 -2.52 0.41 -8.07
N ALA A 24 -2.50 0.30 -6.75
CA ALA A 24 -2.80 -0.93 -6.03
C ALA A 24 -3.76 -0.70 -4.86
N LEU A 25 -4.56 -1.72 -4.57
CA LEU A 25 -5.50 -1.78 -3.46
C LEU A 25 -5.10 -2.93 -2.54
N ALA A 26 -4.76 -2.60 -1.31
CA ALA A 26 -4.35 -3.56 -0.30
C ALA A 26 -5.32 -3.57 0.89
N ALA A 27 -5.41 -4.71 1.57
CA ALA A 27 -6.22 -4.84 2.78
C ALA A 27 -5.57 -4.19 4.00
N SER A 28 -4.26 -3.90 3.94
CA SER A 28 -3.50 -3.31 5.02
C SER A 28 -2.32 -2.48 4.51
N TYR A 29 -1.80 -1.59 5.36
CA TYR A 29 -0.62 -0.78 5.07
C TYR A 29 0.64 -1.62 4.76
N PRO A 30 1.03 -2.64 5.55
CA PRO A 30 2.22 -3.43 5.25
C PRO A 30 2.12 -4.16 3.91
N GLU A 31 0.95 -4.73 3.57
CA GLU A 31 0.71 -5.37 2.27
C GLU A 31 0.86 -4.37 1.11
N MET A 32 0.37 -3.14 1.28
CA MET A 32 0.55 -2.07 0.29
C MET A 32 2.03 -1.72 0.10
N VAL A 33 2.78 -1.59 1.20
CA VAL A 33 4.21 -1.25 1.16
C VAL A 33 5.01 -2.36 0.45
N GLU A 34 4.70 -3.64 0.70
CA GLU A 34 5.34 -4.76 0.01
C GLU A 34 5.10 -4.70 -1.51
N MET A 35 3.84 -4.53 -1.92
CA MET A 35 3.50 -4.39 -3.35
C MET A 35 4.19 -3.18 -3.99
N TYR A 36 4.26 -2.05 -3.28
CA TYR A 36 4.90 -0.85 -3.77
C TYR A 36 6.42 -1.03 -3.91
N HIS A 37 7.07 -1.67 -2.94
CA HIS A 37 8.50 -1.97 -3.00
C HIS A 37 8.85 -2.96 -4.10
N ASP A 38 8.03 -3.99 -4.29
CA ASP A 38 8.20 -4.97 -5.36
C ASP A 38 8.08 -4.30 -6.74
N HIS A 39 7.03 -3.50 -6.93
CA HIS A 39 6.86 -2.69 -8.14
C HIS A 39 8.05 -1.74 -8.39
N LEU A 40 8.50 -1.00 -7.38
CA LEU A 40 9.66 -0.13 -7.50
C LEU A 40 10.93 -0.91 -7.86
N ARG A 41 11.10 -2.13 -7.34
CA ARG A 41 12.27 -2.96 -7.62
C ARG A 41 12.30 -3.44 -9.07
N GLU A 42 11.15 -3.86 -9.61
CA GLU A 42 11.05 -4.38 -10.98
C GLU A 42 11.05 -3.27 -12.02
N GLU A 43 10.20 -2.26 -11.84
CA GLU A 43 9.92 -1.23 -12.86
C GLU A 43 10.77 0.03 -12.69
N HIS A 44 11.15 0.36 -11.46
CA HIS A 44 11.88 1.59 -11.13
C HIS A 44 13.14 1.36 -10.27
N PRO A 45 14.07 0.48 -10.68
CA PRO A 45 15.23 0.12 -9.85
C PRO A 45 16.09 1.33 -9.47
N THR A 46 16.11 2.38 -10.31
CA THR A 46 16.80 3.65 -10.01
C THR A 46 16.11 4.47 -8.92
N ALA A 47 14.77 4.44 -8.84
CA ALA A 47 14.01 5.07 -7.76
C ALA A 47 14.13 4.25 -6.47
N TRP A 48 14.09 2.93 -6.58
CA TRP A 48 14.27 2.01 -5.45
C TRP A 48 15.64 2.16 -4.77
N MET A 49 16.72 2.31 -5.55
CA MET A 49 18.09 2.39 -5.03
C MET A 49 18.44 3.74 -4.39
N ARG A 50 17.57 4.76 -4.55
CA ARG A 50 17.78 6.12 -4.03
C ARG A 50 16.96 6.44 -2.77
N ALA A 51 16.13 5.50 -2.31
CA ALA A 51 15.32 5.62 -1.09
C ALA A 51 16.08 5.19 0.17
#